data_AF-A0A960WE97-F1
#
_entry.id   AF-A0A960WE97-F1
#
_cell.length_a   1.000
_cell.length_b   1.000
_cell.length_c   1.000
_cell.angle_alpha   90.00
_cell.angle_beta   90.00
_cell.angle_gamma   90.00
#
_symmetry.space_group_name_H-M   'P 1'
#
loop_
_entity.id
_entity.type
_entity.pdbx_description
1 polymer ?
#
loop_
_entity_poly.entity_id
_entity_poly.type
_entity_poly.pdbx_seq_one_letter_code
_entity_poly.pdbx_strand_id
1 'polypeptide(L)'
;MKNFVTLILTTLFIVQCTNEGMWDQIAMVNPAAEDTEVTVTAANTKLNILQGSDIIVASTGSYDFGSIGTSLSPSGSPVEFTLSNTSTDSAINVSSVTVTGANAADFKVIQSFTGEIAAQLSASIRIVFVPQGQGSRSASITVTSNDEALQEYTFTVTGTGNGACAGPFNPGGVKRMFVTTLDSYTGNLGGVTGADRICMLDAIAVGAGGCFKAVLGHATDRNLNTNWIMQPDKEYFRIDGTTKILTTNAQGGLTNDGSSPCSGAGGSYALCNSLSTSGHYWTGLNANWSVSSSRTCSGWGSDASSVKGRYGMANQTNNLALQGTGGSNENCNNTRRLLCVEI
;
A
#
# COMPACT_ATOMS: atom_id res chain seq x y z
N MET A 1 -12.82 35.80 -44.68
CA MET A 1 -14.17 36.30 -44.34
C MET A 1 -14.48 35.79 -42.94
N LYS A 2 -14.45 36.68 -41.94
CA LYS A 2 -14.87 36.34 -40.57
C LYS A 2 -16.38 36.51 -40.54
N ASN A 3 -17.12 35.43 -40.31
CA ASN A 3 -18.58 35.51 -40.20
C ASN A 3 -18.91 36.15 -38.84
N PHE A 4 -19.32 37.41 -38.86
CA PHE A 4 -19.89 38.08 -37.70
C PHE A 4 -21.40 37.83 -37.71
N VAL A 5 -21.90 37.19 -36.66
CA VAL A 5 -23.34 37.08 -36.41
C VAL A 5 -23.68 38.16 -35.38
N THR A 6 -24.24 39.28 -35.83
CA THR A 6 -24.80 40.29 -34.94
C THR A 6 -26.21 39.86 -34.53
N LEU A 7 -26.37 39.44 -33.28
CA LEU A 7 -27.66 39.05 -32.70
C LEU A 7 -28.10 40.13 -31.70
N ILE A 8 -29.20 40.85 -32.00
CA ILE A 8 -29.84 41.79 -31.08
C ILE A 8 -30.98 41.03 -30.37
N LEU A 9 -30.91 40.82 -29.05
CA LEU A 9 -31.94 40.04 -28.32
C LEU A 9 -32.29 40.57 -26.93
N THR A 10 -33.56 40.37 -26.58
CA THR A 10 -34.27 40.88 -25.38
C THR A 10 -34.72 39.79 -24.39
N THR A 11 -34.23 38.55 -24.48
CA THR A 11 -34.56 37.50 -23.49
C THR A 11 -33.42 36.49 -23.30
N LEU A 12 -33.29 35.99 -22.07
CA LEU A 12 -32.31 35.02 -21.56
C LEU A 12 -32.09 33.82 -22.51
N PHE A 13 -30.85 33.53 -22.92
CA PHE A 13 -30.50 32.33 -23.68
C PHE A 13 -29.31 31.58 -23.07
N ILE A 14 -29.33 30.26 -23.25
CA ILE A 14 -28.20 29.33 -23.09
C ILE A 14 -27.47 29.28 -24.44
N VAL A 15 -26.18 29.58 -24.46
CA VAL A 15 -25.35 29.41 -25.67
C VAL A 15 -24.89 27.95 -25.72
N GLN A 16 -25.40 27.17 -26.68
CA GLN A 16 -24.85 25.85 -27.01
C GLN A 16 -23.87 26.00 -28.17
N CYS A 17 -22.59 25.75 -27.92
CA CYS A 17 -21.60 25.55 -28.99
C CYS A 17 -21.67 24.11 -29.46
N THR A 18 -22.20 23.87 -30.66
CA THR A 18 -22.14 22.54 -31.30
C THR A 18 -20.81 22.40 -32.02
N ASN A 19 -19.79 21.92 -31.32
CA ASN A 19 -18.74 21.11 -31.91
C ASN A 19 -18.62 19.84 -31.05
N GLU A 20 -18.69 18.68 -31.70
CA GLU A 20 -18.75 17.37 -31.06
C GLU A 20 -17.55 17.18 -30.11
N GLY A 21 -17.80 17.24 -28.79
CA GLY A 21 -16.84 16.78 -27.78
C GLY A 21 -16.53 17.68 -26.58
N MET A 22 -17.06 18.91 -26.47
CA MET A 22 -16.78 19.79 -25.32
C MET A 22 -18.05 20.27 -24.63
N TRP A 23 -18.40 19.67 -23.49
CA TRP A 23 -19.59 19.99 -22.69
C TRP A 23 -19.26 20.57 -21.32
N ASP A 24 -18.38 21.57 -21.20
CA ASP A 24 -18.24 22.27 -19.93
C ASP A 24 -17.81 23.72 -20.12
N GLN A 25 -18.79 24.61 -20.33
CA GLN A 25 -18.80 25.94 -19.71
C GLN A 25 -20.20 26.55 -19.82
N ILE A 26 -20.92 26.55 -18.70
CA ILE A 26 -22.17 27.29 -18.52
C ILE A 26 -21.80 28.65 -17.92
N ALA A 27 -21.80 29.71 -18.73
CA ALA A 27 -21.75 31.08 -18.22
C ALA A 27 -23.18 31.54 -17.90
N MET A 28 -23.51 31.71 -16.60
CA MET A 28 -24.74 32.40 -16.19
C MET A 28 -24.52 33.91 -16.30
N VAL A 29 -25.13 34.55 -17.30
CA VAL A 29 -24.99 36.00 -17.53
C VAL A 29 -26.12 36.75 -16.83
N ASN A 30 -25.76 37.76 -16.03
CA ASN A 30 -26.70 38.68 -15.37
C ASN A 30 -27.24 39.69 -16.42
N PRO A 31 -28.57 39.81 -16.62
CA PRO A 31 -29.15 40.62 -17.69
C PRO A 31 -29.08 42.15 -17.47
N ALA A 32 -28.40 42.64 -16.42
CA ALA A 32 -28.44 44.05 -16.03
C ALA A 32 -27.26 44.92 -16.52
N ALA A 33 -26.33 44.38 -17.31
CA ALA A 33 -25.22 45.16 -17.88
C ALA A 33 -25.45 45.38 -19.39
N GLU A 34 -25.80 46.61 -19.78
CA GLU A 34 -25.74 47.01 -21.18
C GLU A 34 -24.27 46.93 -21.65
N ASP A 35 -24.05 46.18 -22.74
CA ASP A 35 -22.76 46.02 -23.44
C ASP A 35 -21.61 45.35 -22.65
N THR A 36 -21.78 44.07 -22.31
CA THR A 36 -20.63 43.19 -22.01
C THR A 36 -20.34 42.26 -23.19
N GLU A 37 -19.25 42.51 -23.93
CA GLU A 37 -18.67 41.51 -24.83
C GLU A 37 -18.20 40.31 -24.00
N VAL A 38 -18.90 39.18 -24.12
CA VAL A 38 -18.47 37.90 -23.54
C VAL A 38 -17.57 37.20 -24.56
N THR A 39 -16.25 37.29 -24.37
CA THR A 39 -15.28 36.50 -25.14
C THR A 39 -15.19 35.09 -24.55
N VAL A 40 -15.89 34.14 -25.15
CA VAL A 40 -15.68 32.70 -24.88
C VAL A 40 -14.49 32.24 -25.70
N THR A 41 -13.29 32.28 -25.12
CA THR A 41 -12.10 31.69 -25.74
C THR A 41 -12.15 30.18 -25.50
N ALA A 42 -12.58 29.41 -26.50
CA ALA A 42 -12.35 27.96 -26.48
C ALA A 42 -10.83 27.73 -26.39
N ALA A 43 -10.38 26.97 -25.40
CA ALA A 43 -8.97 26.58 -25.30
C ALA A 43 -8.61 25.81 -26.58
N ASN A 44 -7.72 26.36 -27.40
CA ASN A 44 -7.28 25.78 -28.67
C ASN A 44 -6.22 24.68 -28.48
N THR A 45 -6.29 23.96 -27.36
CA THR A 45 -5.36 22.89 -27.01
C THR A 45 -5.51 21.73 -28.00
N LYS A 46 -4.38 21.30 -28.54
CA LYS A 46 -4.26 20.23 -29.53
C LYS A 46 -3.87 18.90 -28.88
N LEU A 47 -3.21 18.94 -27.73
CA LEU A 47 -2.88 17.74 -26.98
C LEU A 47 -3.93 17.50 -25.88
N ASN A 48 -4.49 16.30 -25.83
CA ASN A 48 -5.32 15.81 -24.72
C ASN A 48 -4.66 14.61 -24.04
N ILE A 49 -4.83 14.49 -22.73
CA ILE A 49 -4.46 13.28 -21.97
C ILE A 49 -5.74 12.59 -21.50
N LEU A 50 -5.87 11.31 -21.81
CA LEU A 50 -7.04 10.52 -21.47
C LEU A 50 -6.68 9.33 -20.58
N GLN A 51 -7.63 8.94 -19.73
CA GLN A 51 -7.65 7.62 -19.11
C GLN A 51 -8.91 6.89 -19.56
N GLY A 52 -8.74 5.79 -20.30
CA GLY A 52 -9.85 5.19 -21.04
C GLY A 52 -10.43 6.18 -22.06
N SER A 53 -11.71 6.52 -21.92
CA SER A 53 -12.40 7.51 -22.76
C SER A 53 -12.40 8.92 -22.18
N ASP A 54 -11.99 9.10 -20.93
CA ASP A 54 -12.21 10.33 -20.19
C ASP A 54 -11.00 11.25 -20.29
N ILE A 55 -11.23 12.53 -20.61
CA ILE A 55 -10.18 13.54 -20.66
C ILE A 55 -9.83 13.98 -19.24
N ILE A 56 -8.54 13.92 -18.90
CA ILE A 56 -8.01 14.50 -17.66
C ILE A 56 -7.74 15.98 -17.91
N VAL A 57 -8.60 16.86 -17.41
CA VAL A 57 -8.50 18.30 -17.65
C VAL A 57 -7.13 18.84 -17.23
N ALA A 58 -6.48 19.64 -18.08
CA ALA A 58 -5.20 20.26 -17.76
C ALA A 58 -5.28 21.14 -16.49
N SER A 59 -4.21 21.10 -15.70
CA SER A 59 -3.98 21.81 -14.42
C SER A 59 -4.94 21.49 -13.27
N THR A 60 -6.15 21.02 -13.54
CA THR A 60 -7.21 20.80 -12.54
C THR A 60 -7.67 19.34 -12.45
N GLY A 61 -7.46 18.57 -13.51
CA GLY A 61 -7.80 17.16 -13.57
C GLY A 61 -6.90 16.33 -12.66
N SER A 62 -7.45 15.20 -12.24
CA SER A 62 -6.74 14.23 -11.42
C SER A 62 -7.07 12.79 -11.81
N TYR A 63 -6.13 11.90 -11.50
CA TYR A 63 -6.36 10.46 -11.54
C TYR A 63 -5.97 9.82 -10.22
N ASP A 64 -6.89 9.05 -9.63
CA ASP A 64 -6.65 8.33 -8.38
C ASP A 64 -6.31 6.86 -8.64
N PHE A 65 -5.11 6.46 -8.22
CA PHE A 65 -4.67 5.06 -8.23
C PHE A 65 -5.34 4.22 -7.14
N GLY A 66 -6.14 4.86 -6.28
CA GLY A 66 -6.84 4.23 -5.18
C GLY A 66 -5.90 3.83 -4.06
N SER A 67 -6.31 2.82 -3.30
CA SER A 67 -5.60 2.38 -2.10
C SER A 67 -4.69 1.18 -2.38
N ILE A 68 -3.38 1.36 -2.21
CA ILE A 68 -2.36 0.33 -2.48
C ILE A 68 -1.49 0.10 -1.23
N GLY A 69 -1.19 -1.17 -0.93
CA GLY A 69 -0.35 -1.55 0.20
C GLY A 69 1.12 -1.11 0.04
N THR A 70 1.69 -0.44 1.05
CA THR A 70 3.08 0.07 1.05
C THR A 70 4.16 -1.03 1.05
N SER A 71 3.79 -2.31 1.14
CA SER A 71 4.71 -3.46 1.15
C SER A 71 4.50 -4.45 0.00
N LEU A 72 3.64 -4.11 -0.96
CA LEU A 72 3.51 -4.87 -2.20
C LEU A 72 4.61 -4.39 -3.14
N SER A 73 5.44 -5.27 -3.68
CA SER A 73 6.32 -4.92 -4.80
C SER A 73 6.20 -6.01 -5.86
N PRO A 74 5.78 -5.66 -7.10
CA PRO A 74 5.32 -4.33 -7.49
C PRO A 74 4.00 -3.98 -6.77
N SER A 75 3.91 -2.79 -6.18
CA SER A 75 2.64 -2.25 -5.67
C SER A 75 1.91 -1.60 -6.82
N GLY A 76 0.67 -1.97 -7.05
CA GLY A 76 -0.19 -1.36 -8.06
C GLY A 76 -0.11 -2.01 -9.45
N SER A 77 -1.26 -2.16 -10.09
CA SER A 77 -1.31 -2.47 -11.53
C SER A 77 -0.98 -1.19 -12.30
N PRO A 78 -0.12 -1.25 -13.34
CA PRO A 78 0.14 -0.08 -14.18
C PRO A 78 -1.14 0.46 -14.81
N VAL A 79 -1.28 1.79 -14.81
CA VAL A 79 -2.37 2.50 -15.49
C VAL A 79 -1.82 3.13 -16.76
N GLU A 80 -2.55 2.95 -17.85
CA GLU A 80 -2.23 3.57 -19.14
C GLU A 80 -2.96 4.90 -19.29
N PHE A 81 -2.23 5.91 -19.74
CA PHE A 81 -2.74 7.21 -20.16
C PHE A 81 -2.46 7.40 -21.65
N THR A 82 -3.47 7.86 -22.38
CA THR A 82 -3.39 8.10 -23.82
C THR A 82 -3.15 9.57 -24.08
N LEU A 83 -2.06 9.89 -24.78
CA LEU A 83 -1.76 11.22 -25.30
C LEU A 83 -2.37 11.30 -26.69
N SER A 84 -3.39 12.12 -26.89
CA SER A 84 -4.12 12.25 -28.15
C SER A 84 -3.86 13.62 -28.78
N ASN A 85 -3.39 13.62 -30.03
CA ASN A 85 -3.29 14.83 -30.83
C ASN A 85 -4.61 15.05 -31.59
N THR A 86 -5.41 16.01 -31.13
CA THR A 86 -6.71 16.37 -31.70
C THR A 86 -6.62 17.32 -32.89
N SER A 87 -5.42 17.78 -33.25
CA SER A 87 -5.25 18.64 -34.42
C SER A 87 -5.40 17.85 -35.73
N THR A 88 -5.86 18.52 -36.78
CA THR A 88 -6.15 17.90 -38.08
C THR A 88 -4.98 17.95 -39.05
N ASP A 89 -3.98 18.80 -38.79
CA ASP A 89 -2.91 19.12 -39.76
C ASP A 89 -1.51 19.26 -39.15
N SER A 90 -1.39 19.25 -37.82
CA SER A 90 -0.16 19.56 -37.11
C SER A 90 0.31 18.37 -36.30
N ALA A 91 1.61 18.08 -36.30
CA ALA A 91 2.16 17.10 -35.38
C ALA A 91 2.47 17.74 -34.01
N ILE A 92 2.21 17.00 -32.93
CA ILE A 92 2.61 17.40 -31.58
C ILE A 92 3.88 16.66 -31.20
N ASN A 93 4.94 17.40 -30.91
CA ASN A 93 6.20 16.89 -30.40
C ASN A 93 6.19 16.95 -28.87
N VAL A 94 6.22 15.78 -28.23
CA VAL A 94 6.35 15.64 -26.78
C VAL A 94 7.82 15.57 -26.43
N SER A 95 8.31 16.56 -25.69
CA SER A 95 9.71 16.70 -25.32
C SER A 95 10.05 16.04 -23.98
N SER A 96 9.11 15.99 -23.03
CA SER A 96 9.32 15.34 -21.74
C SER A 96 8.04 14.88 -21.05
N VAL A 97 8.17 13.87 -20.18
CA VAL A 97 7.17 13.45 -19.21
C VAL A 97 7.85 13.36 -17.85
N THR A 98 7.43 14.18 -16.90
CA THR A 98 8.07 14.30 -15.59
C THR A 98 7.06 14.13 -14.45
N VAL A 99 7.57 13.68 -13.30
CA VAL A 99 6.81 13.54 -12.06
C VAL A 99 7.44 14.46 -11.02
N THR A 100 6.64 15.37 -10.47
CA THR A 100 7.09 16.35 -9.46
C THR A 100 6.13 16.39 -8.27
N GLY A 101 6.49 17.16 -7.24
CA GLY A 101 5.67 17.31 -6.03
C GLY A 101 6.11 16.42 -4.87
N ALA A 102 5.38 16.53 -3.76
CA ALA A 102 5.80 16.03 -2.46
C ALA A 102 6.03 14.51 -2.40
N ASN A 103 5.30 13.72 -3.19
CA ASN A 103 5.37 12.25 -3.19
C ASN A 103 5.77 11.70 -4.56
N ALA A 104 6.53 12.45 -5.37
CA ALA A 104 6.92 12.04 -6.73
C ALA A 104 7.63 10.67 -6.77
N ALA A 105 8.36 10.31 -5.70
CA ALA A 105 9.01 9.01 -5.59
C ALA A 105 8.03 7.82 -5.56
N ASP A 106 6.75 8.05 -5.25
CA ASP A 106 5.72 7.00 -5.19
C ASP A 106 5.07 6.73 -6.56
N PHE A 107 5.22 7.61 -7.55
CA PHE A 107 4.59 7.46 -8.87
C PHE A 107 5.68 7.24 -9.92
N LYS A 108 5.74 6.03 -10.49
CA LYS A 108 6.78 5.63 -11.44
C LYS A 108 6.23 5.58 -12.85
N VAL A 109 6.80 6.38 -13.75
CA VAL A 109 6.60 6.23 -15.19
C VAL A 109 7.39 5.00 -15.63
N ILE A 110 6.69 3.91 -15.94
CA ILE A 110 7.30 2.64 -16.38
C ILE A 110 7.30 2.49 -17.90
N GLN A 111 6.47 3.27 -18.59
CA GLN A 111 6.54 3.50 -20.02
C GLN A 111 6.35 4.99 -20.24
N SER A 112 7.39 5.64 -20.73
CA SER A 112 7.35 7.06 -21.12
C SER A 112 7.16 7.18 -22.63
N PHE A 113 6.87 8.41 -23.10
CA PHE A 113 6.82 8.75 -24.51
C PHE A 113 7.51 10.10 -24.73
N THR A 114 8.44 10.14 -25.67
CA THR A 114 9.00 11.36 -26.25
C THR A 114 9.10 11.18 -27.75
N GLY A 115 8.75 12.20 -28.51
CA GLY A 115 8.68 12.13 -29.96
C GLY A 115 7.42 12.73 -30.53
N GLU A 116 7.19 12.45 -31.81
CA GLU A 116 6.11 13.05 -32.59
C GLU A 116 4.84 12.20 -32.54
N ILE A 117 3.71 12.86 -32.27
CA ILE A 117 2.36 12.33 -32.44
C ILE A 117 1.76 13.05 -33.64
N ALA A 118 1.60 12.34 -34.76
CA ALA A 118 1.00 12.92 -35.96
C ALA A 118 -0.44 13.37 -35.70
N ALA A 119 -0.98 14.22 -36.58
CA ALA A 119 -2.36 14.67 -36.51
C ALA A 119 -3.34 13.48 -36.39
N GLN A 120 -4.33 13.61 -35.50
CA GLN A 120 -5.37 12.59 -35.22
C GLN A 120 -4.85 11.24 -34.71
N LEU A 121 -3.57 11.13 -34.31
CA LEU A 121 -3.01 9.93 -33.72
C LEU A 121 -2.79 10.07 -32.20
N SER A 122 -2.40 8.96 -31.58
CA SER A 122 -2.17 8.89 -30.15
C SER A 122 -0.91 8.09 -29.79
N ALA A 123 -0.36 8.40 -28.62
CA ALA A 123 0.69 7.64 -27.95
C ALA A 123 0.24 7.23 -26.54
N SER A 124 0.99 6.34 -25.89
CA SER A 124 0.68 5.91 -24.52
C SER A 124 1.86 6.07 -23.57
N ILE A 125 1.53 6.44 -22.34
CA ILE A 125 2.43 6.36 -21.19
C ILE A 125 1.81 5.45 -20.14
N ARG A 126 2.62 4.74 -19.36
CA ARG A 126 2.16 3.93 -18.23
C ARG A 126 2.82 4.37 -16.95
N ILE A 127 2.00 4.56 -15.93
CA ILE A 127 2.40 4.98 -14.59
C ILE A 127 1.94 3.92 -13.59
N VAL A 128 2.77 3.62 -12.60
CA VAL A 128 2.43 2.77 -11.47
C VAL A 128 2.62 3.51 -10.15
N PHE A 129 1.70 3.31 -9.21
CA PHE A 129 1.75 3.87 -7.88
C PHE A 129 2.30 2.86 -6.86
N VAL A 130 3.49 3.17 -6.34
CA VAL A 130 4.30 2.38 -5.41
C VAL A 130 4.49 3.22 -4.12
N PRO A 131 3.49 3.28 -3.22
CA PRO A 131 3.56 4.15 -2.06
C PRO A 131 4.71 3.75 -1.12
N GLN A 132 5.68 4.65 -0.90
CA GLN A 132 6.78 4.44 0.03
C GLN A 132 6.41 4.76 1.49
N GLY A 133 5.20 5.26 1.73
CA GLY A 133 4.67 5.42 3.08
C GLY A 133 3.16 5.53 3.12
N GLN A 134 2.62 5.58 4.34
CA GLN A 134 1.18 5.53 4.58
C GLN A 134 0.47 6.88 4.32
N GLY A 135 -0.85 6.84 4.16
CA GLY A 135 -1.72 8.01 4.01
C GLY A 135 -1.85 8.48 2.56
N SER A 136 -2.54 9.62 2.38
CA SER A 136 -2.73 10.23 1.05
C SER A 136 -1.40 10.66 0.46
N ARG A 137 -1.15 10.23 -0.77
CA ARG A 137 0.03 10.53 -1.58
C ARG A 137 -0.42 11.27 -2.82
N SER A 138 0.32 12.33 -3.17
CA SER A 138 0.03 13.15 -4.34
C SER A 138 1.32 13.60 -5.00
N ALA A 139 1.30 13.60 -6.33
CA ALA A 139 2.32 14.15 -7.21
C ALA A 139 1.65 14.82 -8.42
N SER A 140 2.42 15.62 -9.16
CA SER A 140 2.01 16.21 -10.43
C SER A 140 2.74 15.53 -11.56
N ILE A 141 2.00 15.16 -12.61
CA ILE A 141 2.56 14.74 -13.90
C ILE A 141 2.59 15.95 -14.81
N THR A 142 3.72 16.18 -15.47
CA THR A 142 3.87 17.24 -16.48
C THR A 142 4.33 16.63 -17.78
N VAL A 143 3.54 16.81 -18.83
CA VAL A 143 3.91 16.48 -20.22
C VAL A 143 4.22 17.77 -20.95
N THR A 144 5.48 17.95 -21.35
CA THR A 144 5.91 19.14 -22.11
C THR A 144 5.84 18.86 -23.60
N SER A 145 5.25 19.77 -24.37
CA SER A 145 5.09 19.64 -25.81
C SER A 145 5.23 20.98 -26.54
N ASN A 146 5.19 20.93 -27.87
CA ASN A 146 5.12 22.11 -28.74
C ASN A 146 3.67 22.63 -28.97
N ASP A 147 2.68 22.17 -28.19
CA ASP A 147 1.34 22.75 -28.23
C ASP A 147 1.39 24.19 -27.70
N GLU A 148 1.31 25.18 -28.60
CA GLU A 148 1.45 26.60 -28.27
C GLU A 148 0.41 27.09 -27.26
N ALA A 149 -0.77 26.45 -27.22
CA ALA A 149 -1.83 26.79 -26.28
C ALA A 149 -1.58 26.24 -24.88
N LEU A 150 -0.86 25.11 -24.78
CA LEU A 150 -0.63 24.37 -23.55
C LEU A 150 0.68 23.59 -23.64
N GLN A 151 1.80 24.31 -23.58
CA GLN A 151 3.12 23.70 -23.67
C GLN A 151 3.40 22.75 -22.51
N GLU A 152 2.80 23.00 -21.34
CA GLU A 152 2.89 22.14 -20.16
C GLU A 152 1.51 21.58 -19.80
N TYR A 153 1.23 20.36 -20.25
CA TYR A 153 0.04 19.64 -19.85
C TYR A 153 0.28 19.02 -18.48
N THR A 154 -0.29 19.64 -17.45
CA THR A 154 -0.14 19.21 -16.05
C THR A 154 -1.41 18.55 -15.54
N PHE A 155 -1.29 17.50 -14.74
CA PHE A 155 -2.43 16.94 -13.99
C PHE A 155 -1.95 16.27 -12.70
N THR A 156 -2.86 16.16 -11.73
CA THR A 156 -2.53 15.57 -10.42
C THR A 156 -2.72 14.06 -10.47
N VAL A 157 -1.77 13.31 -9.91
CA VAL A 157 -1.99 11.89 -9.57
C VAL A 157 -2.09 11.75 -8.06
N THR A 158 -3.07 10.97 -7.61
CA THR A 158 -3.26 10.66 -6.20
C THR A 158 -3.26 9.16 -5.98
N GLY A 159 -3.03 8.78 -4.73
CA GLY A 159 -3.24 7.43 -4.26
C GLY A 159 -3.18 7.42 -2.75
N THR A 160 -3.70 6.38 -2.12
CA THR A 160 -3.53 6.17 -0.68
C THR A 160 -2.55 5.03 -0.46
N GLY A 161 -1.43 5.37 0.18
CA GLY A 161 -0.54 4.36 0.73
C GLY A 161 -1.20 3.74 1.94
N ASN A 162 -1.67 2.50 1.81
CA ASN A 162 -2.08 1.74 2.96
C ASN A 162 -0.84 1.09 3.54
N GLY A 163 -0.38 1.55 4.71
CA GLY A 163 0.11 0.55 5.65
C GLY A 163 -1.05 -0.41 5.84
N ALA A 164 -0.85 -1.72 5.72
CA ALA A 164 -1.93 -2.70 5.84
C ALA A 164 -2.47 -2.78 7.28
N CYS A 165 -3.07 -1.67 7.71
CA CYS A 165 -3.33 -1.26 9.08
C CYS A 165 -4.68 -0.53 9.20
N ALA A 166 -5.31 -0.18 8.07
CA ALA A 166 -6.63 0.44 8.03
C ALA A 166 -7.72 -0.64 7.97
N GLY A 167 -7.84 -1.43 9.03
CA GLY A 167 -9.07 -2.18 9.31
C GLY A 167 -9.83 -1.52 10.45
N PRO A 168 -11.15 -1.71 10.57
CA PRO A 168 -11.94 -1.11 11.65
C PRO A 168 -11.32 -1.46 13.01
N PHE A 169 -11.07 -0.42 13.79
CA PHE A 169 -10.51 -0.42 15.14
C PHE A 169 -11.24 -1.44 16.03
N ASN A 170 -10.48 -2.27 16.75
CA ASN A 170 -11.03 -3.12 17.81
C ASN A 170 -11.52 -2.20 18.96
N PRO A 171 -12.83 -2.18 19.29
CA PRO A 171 -13.39 -1.31 20.33
C PRO A 171 -12.86 -1.59 21.75
N GLY A 172 -12.05 -2.64 21.96
CA GLY A 172 -11.47 -2.99 23.27
C GLY A 172 -10.06 -2.45 23.57
N GLY A 173 -9.34 -1.82 22.63
CA GLY A 173 -7.99 -1.27 22.87
C GLY A 173 -6.89 -2.30 23.21
N VAL A 174 -7.17 -3.59 23.06
CA VAL A 174 -6.23 -4.70 23.30
C VAL A 174 -5.37 -4.98 22.07
N LYS A 175 -4.17 -5.53 22.27
CA LYS A 175 -3.33 -6.03 21.16
C LYS A 175 -3.62 -7.51 20.95
N ARG A 176 -3.76 -7.92 19.69
CA ARG A 176 -4.13 -9.29 19.33
C ARG A 176 -2.98 -10.07 18.73
N MET A 177 -3.10 -11.39 18.70
CA MET A 177 -2.20 -12.28 18.01
C MET A 177 -2.94 -13.51 17.49
N PHE A 178 -2.44 -14.06 16.38
CA PHE A 178 -3.01 -15.25 15.74
C PHE A 178 -1.93 -16.03 15.01
N VAL A 179 -2.21 -17.30 14.74
CA VAL A 179 -1.35 -18.13 13.89
C VAL A 179 -2.00 -18.19 12.51
N THR A 180 -1.20 -17.99 11.46
CA THR A 180 -1.71 -17.96 10.09
C THR A 180 -2.47 -19.23 9.74
N THR A 181 -3.47 -19.10 8.87
CA THR A 181 -4.31 -20.25 8.48
C THR A 181 -3.56 -21.28 7.64
N LEU A 182 -2.71 -20.80 6.72
CA LEU A 182 -1.95 -21.64 5.79
C LEU A 182 -0.69 -22.23 6.43
N ASP A 183 -0.51 -23.55 6.25
CA ASP A 183 0.65 -24.31 6.70
C ASP A 183 1.62 -24.63 5.55
N SER A 184 1.96 -23.59 4.78
CA SER A 184 2.64 -23.71 3.49
C SER A 184 3.95 -22.94 3.40
N TYR A 185 4.38 -22.27 4.48
CA TYR A 185 5.54 -21.39 4.43
C TYR A 185 6.81 -22.14 4.79
N THR A 186 7.73 -22.25 3.82
CA THR A 186 9.10 -22.71 4.08
C THR A 186 9.86 -21.66 4.88
N GLY A 187 11.12 -21.94 5.24
CA GLY A 187 12.01 -20.99 5.88
C GLY A 187 12.43 -19.82 5.00
N ASN A 188 12.16 -19.86 3.68
CA ASN A 188 12.39 -18.75 2.78
C ASN A 188 11.16 -17.83 2.74
N LEU A 189 11.09 -16.94 3.72
CA LEU A 189 9.98 -15.99 3.88
C LEU A 189 10.23 -14.66 3.16
N GLY A 190 11.39 -14.49 2.51
CA GLY A 190 11.86 -13.19 2.03
C GLY A 190 12.37 -12.29 3.17
N GLY A 191 12.94 -12.90 4.21
CA GLY A 191 13.40 -12.22 5.41
C GLY A 191 12.27 -11.85 6.37
N VAL A 192 12.62 -11.14 7.44
CA VAL A 192 11.65 -10.66 8.45
C VAL A 192 10.58 -9.76 7.82
N THR A 193 10.97 -8.92 6.85
CA THR A 193 10.04 -8.05 6.11
C THR A 193 9.03 -8.85 5.29
N GLY A 194 9.46 -9.93 4.64
CA GLY A 194 8.56 -10.81 3.90
C GLY A 194 7.62 -11.60 4.83
N ALA A 195 8.10 -12.02 6.00
CA ALA A 195 7.27 -12.63 7.04
C ALA A 195 6.20 -11.66 7.57
N ASP A 196 6.54 -10.39 7.79
CA ASP A 196 5.58 -9.35 8.16
C ASP A 196 4.49 -9.18 7.09
N ARG A 197 4.88 -9.18 5.81
CA ARG A 197 3.93 -9.11 4.70
C ARG A 197 2.93 -10.26 4.73
N ILE A 198 3.38 -11.48 5.03
CA ILE A 198 2.50 -12.64 5.17
C ILE A 198 1.50 -12.41 6.32
N CYS A 199 1.98 -12.00 7.49
CA CYS A 199 1.11 -11.73 8.64
C CYS A 199 0.08 -10.63 8.38
N MET A 200 0.47 -9.57 7.67
CA MET A 200 -0.48 -8.52 7.28
C MET A 200 -1.54 -9.03 6.31
N LEU A 201 -1.17 -9.85 5.32
CA LEU A 201 -2.12 -10.40 4.35
C LEU A 201 -3.10 -11.38 5.00
N ASP A 202 -2.60 -12.26 5.88
CA ASP A 202 -3.47 -13.23 6.57
C ASP A 202 -4.42 -12.50 7.56
N ALA A 203 -3.98 -11.40 8.17
CA ALA A 203 -4.83 -10.56 9.02
C ALA A 203 -6.02 -9.96 8.25
N ILE A 204 -5.81 -9.54 6.99
CA ILE A 204 -6.89 -9.09 6.10
C ILE A 204 -7.81 -10.27 5.78
N ALA A 205 -7.26 -11.44 5.45
CA ALA A 205 -8.03 -12.62 5.07
C ALA A 205 -8.95 -13.11 6.19
N VAL A 206 -8.51 -13.02 7.45
CA VAL A 206 -9.33 -13.38 8.63
C VAL A 206 -10.20 -12.23 9.14
N GLY A 207 -10.21 -11.08 8.44
CA GLY A 207 -11.01 -9.92 8.82
C GLY A 207 -10.60 -9.29 10.15
N ALA A 208 -9.35 -9.50 10.60
CA ALA A 208 -8.90 -9.01 11.90
C ALA A 208 -8.87 -7.48 11.97
N GLY A 209 -8.54 -6.81 10.86
CA GLY A 209 -8.22 -5.38 10.84
C GLY A 209 -7.01 -5.02 11.71
N GLY A 210 -6.45 -3.80 11.63
CA GLY A 210 -5.24 -3.41 12.37
C GLY A 210 -3.92 -3.91 11.76
N CYS A 211 -2.78 -3.48 12.33
CA CYS A 211 -1.44 -3.80 11.81
C CYS A 211 -0.87 -5.08 12.44
N PHE A 212 -0.47 -6.07 11.65
CA PHE A 212 0.18 -7.28 12.17
C PHE A 212 1.59 -7.47 11.64
N LYS A 213 2.50 -7.96 12.50
CA LYS A 213 3.86 -8.36 12.15
C LYS A 213 4.15 -9.77 12.64
N ALA A 214 5.11 -10.45 12.02
CA ALA A 214 5.48 -11.82 12.37
C ALA A 214 6.34 -11.88 13.63
N VAL A 215 5.93 -12.64 14.65
CA VAL A 215 6.74 -12.95 15.84
C VAL A 215 7.86 -13.90 15.45
N LEU A 216 8.96 -13.31 14.99
CA LEU A 216 10.03 -14.03 14.32
C LEU A 216 11.39 -13.43 14.70
N GLY A 217 12.28 -14.25 15.29
CA GLY A 217 13.60 -13.83 15.71
C GLY A 217 14.59 -13.70 14.55
N HIS A 218 15.31 -12.59 14.50
CA HIS A 218 16.48 -12.42 13.63
C HIS A 218 17.56 -11.60 14.33
N ALA A 219 18.80 -12.08 14.31
CA ALA A 219 19.87 -11.56 15.18
C ALA A 219 20.12 -10.06 14.98
N THR A 220 20.05 -9.55 13.74
CA THR A 220 20.28 -8.14 13.43
C THR A 220 18.99 -7.34 13.26
N ASP A 221 17.95 -7.93 12.66
CA ASP A 221 16.80 -7.14 12.19
C ASP A 221 15.60 -7.18 13.15
N ARG A 222 15.54 -8.17 14.05
CA ARG A 222 14.42 -8.33 14.99
C ARG A 222 14.83 -9.13 16.22
N ASN A 223 15.23 -8.42 17.26
CA ASN A 223 15.54 -8.95 18.59
C ASN A 223 15.07 -7.95 19.67
N LEU A 224 15.12 -8.32 20.96
CA LEU A 224 14.62 -7.47 22.05
C LEU A 224 15.25 -6.06 22.12
N ASN A 225 16.45 -5.86 21.58
CA ASN A 225 17.16 -4.59 21.53
C ASN A 225 17.05 -3.88 20.17
N THR A 226 16.54 -4.55 19.13
CA THR A 226 16.49 -4.03 17.76
C THR A 226 15.17 -4.39 17.09
N ASN A 227 14.33 -3.38 16.81
CA ASN A 227 13.08 -3.55 16.03
C ASN A 227 12.19 -4.71 16.53
N TRP A 228 12.15 -4.87 17.86
CA TRP A 228 11.23 -5.79 18.51
C TRP A 228 9.80 -5.30 18.32
N ILE A 229 8.89 -6.24 18.08
CA ILE A 229 7.52 -5.90 17.67
C ILE A 229 6.49 -5.99 18.79
N MET A 230 6.82 -6.64 19.91
CA MET A 230 5.93 -6.67 21.06
C MET A 230 6.29 -5.56 22.04
N GLN A 231 5.26 -4.85 22.49
CA GLN A 231 5.41 -3.68 23.35
C GLN A 231 5.78 -4.10 24.78
N PRO A 232 6.55 -3.30 25.52
CA PRO A 232 6.76 -3.49 26.94
C PRO A 232 5.47 -3.50 27.77
N ASP A 233 5.43 -4.33 28.81
CA ASP A 233 4.36 -4.39 29.83
C ASP A 233 2.94 -4.45 29.23
N LYS A 234 2.78 -5.19 28.13
CA LYS A 234 1.56 -5.18 27.32
C LYS A 234 0.87 -6.54 27.32
N GLU A 235 -0.45 -6.51 27.46
CA GLU A 235 -1.30 -7.68 27.31
C GLU A 235 -1.64 -7.95 25.84
N TYR A 236 -1.48 -9.21 25.45
CA TYR A 236 -1.80 -9.73 24.14
C TYR A 236 -2.88 -10.80 24.22
N PHE A 237 -3.84 -10.74 23.31
CA PHE A 237 -5.04 -11.57 23.28
C PHE A 237 -5.09 -12.36 21.96
N ARG A 238 -5.88 -13.43 21.90
CA ARG A 238 -6.21 -14.07 20.62
C ARG A 238 -6.94 -13.08 19.71
N ILE A 239 -7.06 -13.45 18.45
CA ILE A 239 -7.81 -12.66 17.46
C ILE A 239 -9.28 -12.45 17.83
N ASP A 240 -9.84 -13.29 18.71
CA ASP A 240 -11.17 -13.12 19.30
C ASP A 240 -11.31 -11.85 20.17
N GLY A 241 -10.19 -11.23 20.57
CA GLY A 241 -10.14 -10.02 21.37
C GLY A 241 -10.46 -10.22 22.86
N THR A 242 -10.75 -11.45 23.30
CA THR A 242 -11.19 -11.75 24.67
C THR A 242 -10.27 -12.74 25.40
N THR A 243 -9.62 -13.65 24.67
CA THR A 243 -8.78 -14.69 25.28
C THR A 243 -7.35 -14.19 25.46
N LYS A 244 -6.97 -13.85 26.69
CA LYS A 244 -5.60 -13.41 26.99
C LYS A 244 -4.59 -14.53 26.73
N ILE A 245 -3.54 -14.23 25.95
CA ILE A 245 -2.45 -15.15 25.63
C ILE A 245 -1.25 -14.90 26.53
N LEU A 246 -0.82 -13.66 26.66
CA LEU A 246 0.37 -13.33 27.43
C LEU A 246 0.37 -11.87 27.91
N THR A 247 1.27 -11.59 28.84
CA THR A 247 1.71 -10.24 29.17
C THR A 247 3.22 -10.18 29.03
N THR A 248 3.71 -9.19 28.29
CA THR A 248 5.14 -8.97 28.15
C THR A 248 5.73 -8.25 29.37
N ASN A 249 7.05 -8.34 29.52
CA ASN A 249 7.85 -7.63 30.52
C ASN A 249 8.25 -6.22 30.01
N ALA A 250 9.04 -5.50 30.80
CA ALA A 250 9.55 -4.17 30.48
C ALA A 250 10.41 -4.10 29.19
N GLN A 251 10.83 -5.24 28.63
CA GLN A 251 11.57 -5.34 27.38
C GLN A 251 10.71 -5.89 26.22
N GLY A 252 9.42 -6.16 26.45
CA GLY A 252 8.53 -6.74 25.45
C GLY A 252 8.68 -8.25 25.25
N GLY A 253 9.43 -8.97 26.10
CA GLY A 253 9.52 -10.45 26.13
C GLY A 253 8.64 -11.07 27.23
N LEU A 254 8.64 -12.40 27.43
CA LEU A 254 7.98 -12.97 28.62
C LEU A 254 8.88 -12.98 29.85
N THR A 255 8.28 -12.83 31.04
CA THR A 255 8.96 -13.04 32.31
C THR A 255 9.07 -14.53 32.66
N ASN A 256 10.12 -14.89 33.41
CA ASN A 256 10.30 -16.19 34.05
C ASN A 256 10.34 -16.11 35.58
N ASP A 257 10.08 -14.92 36.14
CA ASP A 257 10.23 -14.58 37.55
C ASP A 257 8.98 -14.88 38.40
N GLY A 258 7.97 -15.53 37.81
CA GLY A 258 6.70 -15.82 38.49
C GLY A 258 5.78 -14.60 38.65
N SER A 259 6.16 -13.42 38.16
CA SER A 259 5.32 -12.22 38.13
C SER A 259 4.40 -12.16 36.90
N SER A 260 4.51 -13.15 36.00
CA SER A 260 3.60 -13.25 34.85
C SER A 260 2.16 -13.30 35.37
N PRO A 261 1.27 -12.39 34.92
CA PRO A 261 -0.14 -12.37 35.34
C PRO A 261 -0.94 -13.59 34.87
N CYS A 262 -0.29 -14.57 34.22
CA CYS A 262 -0.79 -15.91 33.95
C CYS A 262 -0.52 -16.86 35.14
N SER A 263 -0.99 -16.51 36.34
CA SER A 263 -0.82 -17.33 37.54
C SER A 263 -1.43 -18.72 37.33
N GLY A 264 -0.60 -19.76 37.27
CA GLY A 264 -1.01 -21.15 37.02
C GLY A 264 -0.49 -21.75 35.71
N ALA A 265 0.12 -20.95 34.83
CA ALA A 265 0.85 -21.47 33.68
C ALA A 265 2.17 -22.11 34.18
N GLY A 266 2.23 -23.44 34.19
CA GLY A 266 3.39 -24.17 34.72
C GLY A 266 4.67 -23.89 33.93
N GLY A 267 5.73 -23.45 34.63
CA GLY A 267 7.09 -23.30 34.08
C GLY A 267 7.47 -21.88 33.64
N SER A 268 8.77 -21.66 33.42
CA SER A 268 9.32 -20.38 32.94
C SER A 268 8.84 -20.07 31.51
N TYR A 269 8.48 -18.80 31.24
CA TYR A 269 8.09 -18.29 29.91
C TYR A 269 6.80 -18.90 29.34
N ALA A 270 5.85 -19.24 30.21
CA ALA A 270 4.57 -19.83 29.83
C ALA A 270 3.52 -18.80 29.36
N LEU A 271 2.64 -19.21 28.45
CA LEU A 271 1.47 -18.49 27.97
C LEU A 271 0.25 -18.79 28.87
N CYS A 272 -0.65 -17.81 29.02
CA CYS A 272 -1.93 -17.97 29.71
C CYS A 272 -2.82 -19.02 29.03
N ASN A 273 -2.87 -18.98 27.70
CA ASN A 273 -3.70 -19.84 26.86
C ASN A 273 -2.92 -20.25 25.62
N SER A 274 -3.34 -21.35 24.98
CA SER A 274 -2.77 -21.75 23.69
C SER A 274 -3.04 -20.65 22.65
N LEU A 275 -2.32 -20.64 21.53
CA LEU A 275 -2.60 -19.71 20.42
C LEU A 275 -3.68 -20.26 19.49
N SER A 276 -3.67 -21.57 19.26
CA SER A 276 -4.63 -22.31 18.43
C SER A 276 -4.82 -23.74 18.98
N THR A 277 -5.76 -24.50 18.42
CA THR A 277 -5.98 -25.92 18.78
C THR A 277 -4.88 -26.85 18.27
N SER A 278 -4.19 -26.45 17.19
CA SER A 278 -3.08 -27.20 16.60
C SER A 278 -2.21 -26.29 15.72
N GLY A 279 -1.09 -26.84 15.25
CA GLY A 279 -0.23 -26.21 14.26
C GLY A 279 1.14 -25.84 14.79
N HIS A 280 2.11 -25.87 13.88
CA HIS A 280 3.48 -25.45 14.12
C HIS A 280 3.76 -24.16 13.33
N TYR A 281 4.51 -23.24 13.92
CA TYR A 281 4.89 -21.99 13.26
C TYR A 281 6.37 -21.67 13.43
N TRP A 282 6.96 -20.99 12.46
CA TRP A 282 8.34 -20.51 12.58
C TRP A 282 8.47 -19.46 13.67
N THR A 283 9.57 -19.53 14.44
CA THR A 283 9.86 -18.57 15.52
C THR A 283 11.29 -18.07 15.46
N GLY A 284 12.29 -18.94 15.31
CA GLY A 284 13.70 -18.58 15.52
C GLY A 284 14.04 -18.17 16.94
N LEU A 285 13.17 -18.47 17.92
CA LEU A 285 13.34 -18.07 19.31
C LEU A 285 13.82 -19.24 20.17
N ASN A 286 14.57 -18.92 21.21
CA ASN A 286 14.85 -19.81 22.32
C ASN A 286 13.69 -19.82 23.32
N ALA A 287 13.65 -20.83 24.20
CA ALA A 287 12.64 -20.95 25.27
C ALA A 287 12.53 -19.70 26.15
N ASN A 288 13.60 -18.91 26.23
CA ASN A 288 13.70 -17.68 27.00
C ASN A 288 13.50 -16.41 26.16
N TRP A 289 12.86 -16.50 24.98
CA TRP A 289 12.62 -15.38 24.06
C TRP A 289 13.85 -14.76 23.40
N SER A 290 15.06 -15.17 23.78
CA SER A 290 16.25 -14.73 23.04
C SER A 290 16.21 -15.29 21.62
N VAL A 291 16.66 -14.48 20.66
CA VAL A 291 16.79 -14.92 19.28
C VAL A 291 17.87 -15.99 19.19
N SER A 292 17.57 -17.06 18.48
CA SER A 292 18.55 -18.08 18.14
C SER A 292 19.57 -17.53 17.14
N SER A 293 20.87 -17.65 17.44
CA SER A 293 21.94 -17.13 16.58
C SER A 293 22.12 -17.89 15.25
N SER A 294 21.56 -19.08 15.10
CA SER A 294 21.76 -19.89 13.88
C SER A 294 20.54 -20.69 13.43
N ARG A 295 19.38 -20.54 14.08
CA ARG A 295 18.18 -21.31 13.76
C ARG A 295 17.04 -20.42 13.29
N THR A 296 17.37 -19.61 12.29
CA THR A 296 16.50 -18.60 11.67
C THR A 296 16.41 -18.79 10.17
N CYS A 297 16.69 -19.99 9.63
CA CYS A 297 16.67 -20.23 8.18
C CYS A 297 17.52 -19.25 7.37
N SER A 298 18.73 -18.97 7.85
CA SER A 298 19.65 -17.97 7.28
C SER A 298 18.99 -16.58 7.16
N GLY A 299 18.41 -16.10 8.25
CA GLY A 299 17.68 -14.82 8.26
C GLY A 299 16.34 -14.89 7.52
N TRP A 300 15.74 -16.07 7.45
CA TRP A 300 14.47 -16.38 6.80
C TRP A 300 14.48 -16.17 5.30
N GLY A 301 15.64 -16.42 4.69
CA GLY A 301 15.88 -16.32 3.25
C GLY A 301 16.25 -17.66 2.59
N SER A 302 16.16 -18.78 3.32
CA SER A 302 16.54 -20.09 2.80
C SER A 302 15.49 -21.15 3.11
N ASP A 303 15.21 -21.98 2.12
CA ASP A 303 14.40 -23.19 2.18
C ASP A 303 15.23 -24.43 1.90
N ALA A 304 16.55 -24.37 2.08
CA ALA A 304 17.42 -25.53 1.91
C ALA A 304 17.23 -26.54 3.05
N SER A 305 17.20 -27.83 2.72
CA SER A 305 17.03 -28.91 3.72
C SER A 305 18.20 -29.05 4.71
N SER A 306 19.38 -28.51 4.35
CA SER A 306 20.56 -28.43 5.21
C SER A 306 20.50 -27.30 6.23
N VAL A 307 19.69 -26.27 5.97
CA VAL A 307 19.51 -25.13 6.86
C VAL A 307 18.40 -25.42 7.84
N LYS A 308 18.56 -24.97 9.09
CA LYS A 308 17.61 -25.24 10.17
C LYS A 308 16.96 -23.95 10.69
N GLY A 309 15.68 -24.06 11.04
CA GLY A 309 14.89 -23.04 11.72
C GLY A 309 14.32 -23.58 13.02
N ARG A 310 14.02 -22.70 13.99
CA ARG A 310 13.22 -23.07 15.16
C ARG A 310 11.75 -22.78 14.94
N TYR A 311 10.91 -23.66 15.47
CA TYR A 311 9.47 -23.56 15.39
C TYR A 311 8.84 -23.70 16.79
N GLY A 312 7.63 -23.16 16.93
CA GLY A 312 6.78 -23.28 18.12
C GLY A 312 5.53 -24.12 17.83
N MET A 313 4.89 -24.58 18.90
CA MET A 313 3.64 -25.35 18.85
C MET A 313 2.46 -24.52 19.36
N ALA A 314 1.48 -24.26 18.50
CA ALA A 314 0.37 -23.35 18.80
C ALA A 314 -0.60 -23.84 19.87
N ASN A 315 -0.64 -25.16 20.12
CA ASN A 315 -1.49 -25.77 21.13
C ASN A 315 -0.84 -25.85 22.51
N GLN A 316 0.43 -25.42 22.64
CA GLN A 316 1.16 -25.46 23.90
C GLN A 316 1.06 -24.12 24.62
N THR A 317 1.13 -24.16 25.95
CA THR A 317 1.12 -22.99 26.83
C THR A 317 2.43 -22.82 27.60
N ASN A 318 3.43 -23.64 27.34
CA ASN A 318 4.75 -23.55 27.96
C ASN A 318 5.79 -23.15 26.90
N ASN A 319 7.08 -23.27 27.23
CA ASN A 319 8.19 -22.92 26.33
C ASN A 319 8.18 -23.68 24.97
N LEU A 320 7.41 -24.76 24.83
CA LEU A 320 7.22 -25.46 23.56
C LEU A 320 6.48 -24.61 22.52
N ALA A 321 5.71 -23.61 22.96
CA ALA A 321 5.12 -22.59 22.08
C ALA A 321 6.19 -21.75 21.36
N LEU A 322 7.45 -21.78 21.77
CA LEU A 322 8.51 -20.98 21.15
C LEU A 322 9.55 -21.83 20.44
N GLN A 323 9.89 -23.01 20.96
CA GLN A 323 11.02 -23.79 20.44
C GLN A 323 10.75 -25.28 20.26
N GLY A 324 9.49 -25.73 20.40
CA GLY A 324 9.11 -27.14 20.30
C GLY A 324 9.84 -28.04 21.32
N THR A 325 9.65 -29.35 21.20
CA THR A 325 10.22 -30.36 22.12
C THR A 325 11.75 -30.35 22.07
N GLY A 326 12.41 -30.11 23.21
CA GLY A 326 13.88 -30.19 23.33
C GLY A 326 14.67 -29.11 22.58
N GLY A 327 14.04 -27.98 22.23
CA GLY A 327 14.69 -26.96 21.38
C GLY A 327 14.82 -27.42 19.92
N SER A 328 13.80 -28.13 19.44
CA SER A 328 13.81 -28.79 18.15
C SER A 328 14.02 -27.77 17.03
N ASN A 329 14.90 -28.15 16.11
CA ASN A 329 15.14 -27.42 14.88
C ASN A 329 14.60 -28.23 13.73
N GLU A 330 14.03 -27.55 12.75
CA GLU A 330 13.41 -28.17 11.59
C GLU A 330 14.13 -27.74 10.32
N ASN A 331 14.12 -28.61 9.31
CA ASN A 331 14.64 -28.25 8.00
C ASN A 331 13.85 -27.09 7.42
N CYS A 332 14.54 -26.09 6.88
CA CYS A 332 13.87 -24.93 6.33
C CYS A 332 13.08 -25.22 5.05
N ASN A 333 13.24 -26.39 4.43
CA ASN A 333 12.40 -26.84 3.32
C ASN A 333 11.02 -27.35 3.78
N ASN A 334 10.83 -27.60 5.08
CA ASN A 334 9.53 -28.00 5.61
C ASN A 334 8.62 -26.79 5.75
N THR A 335 7.32 -26.98 5.54
CA THR A 335 6.33 -25.91 5.66
C THR A 335 5.85 -25.75 7.10
N ARG A 336 5.59 -24.50 7.49
CA ARG A 336 5.03 -24.11 8.78
C ARG A 336 4.07 -22.92 8.59
N ARG A 337 3.31 -22.61 9.64
CA ARG A 337 2.56 -21.35 9.80
C ARG A 337 3.47 -20.22 10.29
N LEU A 338 2.94 -19.01 10.43
CA LEU A 338 3.57 -17.90 11.16
C LEU A 338 2.72 -17.50 12.37
N LEU A 339 3.37 -17.04 13.43
CA LEU A 339 2.70 -16.33 14.52
C LEU A 339 2.71 -14.84 14.22
N CYS A 340 1.54 -14.22 14.22
CA CYS A 340 1.33 -12.82 13.89
C CYS A 340 0.85 -12.06 15.11
N VAL A 341 1.40 -10.87 15.35
CA VAL A 341 1.06 -10.02 16.48
C VAL A 341 0.72 -8.61 16.03
N GLU A 342 -0.29 -8.02 16.65
CA GLU A 342 -0.74 -6.66 16.42
C GLU A 342 0.27 -5.68 17.02
N ILE A 343 0.69 -4.69 16.24
CA ILE A 343 1.68 -3.66 16.66
C ILE A 343 1.03 -2.35 17.06
#